data_AF-A0A834C5Y7-F1
#
_entry.id   AF-A0A834C5Y7-F1
#
_cell.length_a   1.000
_cell.length_b   1.000
_cell.length_c   1.000
_cell.angle_alpha   90.00
_cell.angle_beta   90.00
_cell.angle_gamma   90.00
#
_symmetry.space_group_name_H-M   'P 1'
#
loop_
_entity.id
_entity.type
_entity.pdbx_description
1 polymer ?
#
loop_
_entity_poly.entity_id
_entity_poly.type
_entity_poly.pdbx_seq_one_letter_code
_entity_poly.pdbx_strand_id
1 'polypeptide(L)'
;MTKRLLAFRPTAAVSERRMQPVCGGGGVIKGCHCKATAASTPEWIHHHGCSHIHHGQGELLEDSADLLLSAASLLITALFEYYPPSPPQIIFYEDKNFQGRRYECDSDCSDFHAYLSRCNSIRVESGAWVVYERPNYMGYQYVLTRGEYPEYQRWMGLNDRLSSCKIIHFTNGSQYKMQLYEKADFGGQAVEATEDCPSILEKFRLREVNSCKVFDGCWVLYEHPNYRGRQYFLEKGEYRKPSEWGAISVAVQSFRRFTE
;
A
#
# COMPACT_ATOMS: atom_id res chain seq x y z
N MET A 1 -5.52 5.17 34.37
CA MET A 1 -4.22 4.44 34.41
C MET A 1 -4.41 3.12 35.16
N THR A 2 -4.74 2.05 34.45
CA THR A 2 -4.71 0.68 35.01
C THR A 2 -4.53 -0.31 33.84
N LYS A 3 -3.30 -0.73 33.54
CA LYS A 3 -3.03 -1.78 32.54
C LYS A 3 -2.98 -3.13 33.26
N ARG A 4 -3.86 -4.06 32.88
CA ARG A 4 -3.89 -5.46 33.36
C ARG A 4 -2.85 -6.28 32.57
N LEU A 5 -1.94 -6.96 33.27
CA LEU A 5 -1.20 -8.09 32.71
C LEU A 5 -2.16 -9.28 32.57
N LEU A 6 -2.40 -9.74 31.35
CA LEU A 6 -3.00 -11.05 31.10
C LEU A 6 -2.05 -11.88 30.24
N ALA A 7 -1.71 -13.06 30.74
CA ALA A 7 -0.97 -14.11 30.05
C ALA A 7 -1.98 -15.10 29.45
N PHE A 8 -1.83 -15.43 28.16
CA PHE A 8 -2.64 -16.46 27.50
C PHE A 8 -1.74 -17.51 26.82
N ARG A 9 -2.13 -18.79 26.97
CA ARG A 9 -1.50 -19.98 26.38
C ARG A 9 -2.04 -20.25 24.96
N PRO A 10 -1.27 -20.93 24.08
CA PRO A 10 -1.57 -21.04 22.64
C PRO A 10 -2.54 -22.18 22.29
N THR A 11 -3.34 -21.97 21.23
CA THR A 11 -4.25 -22.95 20.63
C THR A 11 -3.64 -23.60 19.39
N ALA A 12 -3.93 -24.89 19.20
CA ALA A 12 -3.35 -25.79 18.20
C ALA A 12 -3.84 -25.54 16.75
N ALA A 13 -2.98 -25.93 15.80
CA ALA A 13 -3.14 -25.83 14.35
C ALA A 13 -4.18 -26.82 13.77
N VAL A 14 -4.84 -26.41 12.69
CA VAL A 14 -5.65 -27.29 11.82
C VAL A 14 -5.18 -27.17 10.37
N SER A 15 -4.94 -28.32 9.76
CA SER A 15 -4.28 -28.55 8.47
C SER A 15 -5.17 -28.34 7.25
N GLU A 16 -4.59 -27.79 6.18
CA GLU A 16 -5.14 -27.65 4.83
C GLU A 16 -5.40 -29.01 4.15
N ARG A 17 -6.47 -29.10 3.35
CA ARG A 17 -6.66 -30.15 2.34
C ARG A 17 -6.81 -29.52 0.95
N ARG A 18 -5.83 -29.82 0.08
CA ARG A 18 -5.83 -29.60 -1.38
C ARG A 18 -6.94 -30.42 -2.04
N MET A 19 -7.72 -29.80 -2.92
CA MET A 19 -8.53 -30.49 -3.94
C MET A 19 -7.78 -30.51 -5.27
N GLN A 20 -7.71 -31.69 -5.91
CA GLN A 20 -7.23 -31.90 -7.28
C GLN A 20 -8.40 -31.85 -8.27
N PRO A 21 -8.20 -31.39 -9.53
CA PRO A 21 -9.22 -31.48 -10.57
C PRO A 21 -9.21 -32.85 -11.26
N VAL A 22 -10.41 -33.39 -11.48
CA VAL A 22 -10.68 -34.64 -12.21
C VAL A 22 -10.83 -34.34 -13.70
N CYS A 23 -10.12 -35.09 -14.54
CA CYS A 23 -10.27 -35.07 -16.00
C CYS A 23 -11.38 -36.04 -16.45
N GLY A 24 -12.21 -35.60 -17.39
CA GLY A 24 -13.04 -36.45 -18.27
C GLY A 24 -13.30 -35.66 -19.56
N GLY A 25 -12.77 -36.08 -20.71
CA GLY A 25 -13.47 -36.90 -21.71
C GLY A 25 -14.46 -36.03 -22.50
N GLY A 26 -14.18 -35.55 -23.72
CA GLY A 26 -14.05 -36.29 -24.97
C GLY A 26 -15.17 -35.83 -25.93
N GLY A 27 -14.83 -35.31 -27.12
CA GLY A 27 -15.83 -34.91 -28.12
C GLY A 27 -15.27 -34.04 -29.24
N VAL A 28 -15.01 -34.65 -30.41
CA VAL A 28 -14.51 -34.04 -31.65
C VAL A 28 -15.69 -33.55 -32.50
N ILE A 29 -15.68 -32.30 -33.00
CA ILE A 29 -16.34 -31.96 -34.29
C ILE A 29 -15.57 -30.85 -35.06
N LYS A 30 -15.08 -31.27 -36.24
CA LYS A 30 -14.75 -30.61 -37.52
C LYS A 30 -14.67 -29.08 -37.62
N GLY A 31 -13.59 -28.62 -38.27
CA GLY A 31 -13.41 -27.25 -38.72
C GLY A 31 -14.10 -26.91 -40.05
N CYS A 32 -14.20 -25.61 -40.30
CA CYS A 32 -14.39 -25.01 -41.61
C CYS A 32 -13.53 -23.73 -41.69
N HIS A 33 -12.60 -23.72 -42.62
CA HIS A 33 -11.95 -22.52 -43.16
C HIS A 33 -12.86 -21.91 -44.22
N CYS A 34 -13.08 -20.60 -44.21
CA CYS A 34 -13.41 -19.83 -45.41
C CYS A 34 -12.82 -18.41 -45.31
N LYS A 35 -12.28 -17.99 -46.46
CA LYS A 35 -11.42 -16.82 -46.69
C LYS A 35 -12.21 -15.51 -46.78
N ALA A 36 -11.49 -14.41 -46.51
CA ALA A 36 -11.87 -13.06 -46.90
C ALA A 36 -11.86 -12.87 -48.43
N THR A 37 -12.83 -12.11 -48.94
CA THR A 37 -12.81 -11.48 -50.27
C THR A 37 -13.50 -10.12 -50.19
N ALA A 38 -12.87 -9.14 -50.82
CA ALA A 38 -13.28 -7.73 -50.84
C ALA A 38 -14.14 -7.38 -52.07
N ALA A 39 -14.76 -6.20 -51.97
CA ALA A 39 -15.27 -5.29 -53.01
C ALA A 39 -16.65 -5.57 -53.64
N SER A 40 -17.60 -4.66 -53.38
CA SER A 40 -18.25 -3.80 -54.41
C SER A 40 -19.44 -3.02 -53.83
N THR A 41 -19.43 -1.69 -53.97
CA THR A 41 -20.60 -0.78 -53.87
C THR A 41 -21.61 -1.04 -55.01
N PRO A 42 -22.91 -0.70 -54.88
CA PRO A 42 -23.40 0.63 -55.31
C PRO A 42 -24.59 1.21 -54.50
N GLU A 43 -25.01 2.39 -54.95
CA GLU A 43 -25.79 3.49 -54.37
C GLU A 43 -27.26 3.31 -53.90
N TRP A 44 -27.59 4.17 -52.92
CA TRP A 44 -28.81 4.94 -52.61
C TRP A 44 -30.23 4.46 -52.99
N ILE A 45 -31.06 4.25 -51.95
CA ILE A 45 -32.50 4.55 -51.99
C ILE A 45 -32.85 5.43 -50.78
N HIS A 46 -33.32 6.64 -51.06
CA HIS A 46 -33.95 7.54 -50.09
C HIS A 46 -35.30 6.95 -49.65
N HIS A 47 -35.43 6.58 -48.38
CA HIS A 47 -36.73 6.41 -47.73
C HIS A 47 -36.98 7.58 -46.77
N HIS A 48 -38.00 8.37 -47.11
CA HIS A 48 -38.66 9.28 -46.19
C HIS A 48 -39.34 8.49 -45.05
N GLY A 49 -39.26 9.03 -43.84
CA GLY A 49 -40.25 8.80 -42.79
C GLY A 49 -39.94 7.67 -41.80
N CYS A 50 -39.23 8.00 -40.72
CA CYS A 50 -39.51 7.43 -39.40
C CYS A 50 -38.94 8.35 -38.32
N SER A 51 -39.73 9.36 -37.95
CA SER A 51 -39.64 9.97 -36.63
C SER A 51 -40.21 8.96 -35.63
N HIS A 52 -39.37 8.06 -35.12
CA HIS A 52 -39.70 7.26 -33.94
C HIS A 52 -38.70 7.57 -32.83
N ILE A 53 -39.30 8.07 -31.75
CA ILE A 53 -38.76 8.41 -30.45
C ILE A 53 -37.78 7.32 -29.98
N HIS A 54 -36.50 7.65 -29.93
CA HIS A 54 -35.50 6.97 -29.10
C HIS A 54 -35.03 7.94 -28.02
N HIS A 55 -35.91 8.20 -27.05
CA HIS A 55 -35.57 8.75 -25.74
C HIS A 55 -36.34 7.91 -24.73
N GLY A 56 -35.66 7.15 -23.89
CA GLY A 56 -36.31 6.48 -22.75
C GLY A 56 -35.82 5.08 -22.35
N GLN A 57 -34.81 4.49 -23.00
CA GLN A 57 -34.23 3.20 -22.54
C GLN A 57 -32.80 3.27 -22.01
N GLY A 58 -32.09 4.40 -22.19
CA GLY A 58 -30.78 4.64 -21.57
C GLY A 58 -30.86 5.10 -20.11
N GLU A 59 -31.81 6.00 -19.80
CA GLU A 59 -31.96 6.63 -18.47
C GLU A 59 -32.38 5.63 -17.37
N LEU A 60 -33.27 4.68 -17.69
CA LEU A 60 -33.78 3.74 -16.68
C LEU A 60 -32.74 2.71 -16.19
N LEU A 61 -31.75 2.37 -17.02
CA LEU A 61 -30.66 1.48 -16.62
C LEU A 61 -29.58 2.23 -15.83
N GLU A 62 -29.28 3.48 -16.18
CA GLU A 62 -28.39 4.36 -15.42
C GLU A 62 -28.95 4.66 -14.02
N ASP A 63 -30.24 4.99 -13.92
CA ASP A 63 -30.93 5.23 -12.63
C ASP A 63 -30.88 4.01 -11.68
N SER A 64 -30.95 2.80 -12.25
CA SER A 64 -30.90 1.55 -11.46
C SER A 64 -29.50 1.26 -10.91
N ALA A 65 -28.46 1.62 -11.65
CA ALA A 65 -27.08 1.49 -11.20
C ALA A 65 -26.79 2.50 -10.08
N ASP A 66 -27.26 3.74 -10.21
CA ASP A 66 -27.09 4.79 -9.20
C ASP A 66 -27.77 4.46 -7.87
N LEU A 67 -28.97 3.86 -7.92
CA LEU A 67 -29.67 3.36 -6.73
C LEU A 67 -28.90 2.24 -6.02
N LEU A 68 -28.31 1.31 -6.78
CA LEU A 68 -27.50 0.22 -6.23
C LEU A 68 -26.19 0.75 -5.61
N LEU A 69 -25.51 1.72 -6.25
CA LEU A 69 -24.33 2.37 -5.69
C LEU A 69 -24.65 3.14 -4.41
N SER A 70 -25.79 3.85 -4.36
CA SER A 70 -26.26 4.54 -3.17
C SER A 70 -26.56 3.58 -2.02
N ALA A 71 -27.28 2.49 -2.30
CA ALA A 71 -27.56 1.45 -1.31
C ALA A 71 -26.28 0.77 -0.82
N ALA A 72 -25.32 0.48 -1.71
CA ALA A 72 -24.02 -0.06 -1.35
C ALA A 72 -23.21 0.91 -0.48
N SER A 73 -23.21 2.21 -0.78
CA SER A 73 -22.55 3.25 0.01
C SER A 73 -23.15 3.38 1.42
N LEU A 74 -24.48 3.36 1.54
CA LEU A 74 -25.19 3.36 2.81
C LEU A 74 -24.90 2.10 3.64
N LEU A 75 -24.85 0.92 2.99
CA LEU A 75 -24.48 -0.34 3.66
C LEU A 75 -23.02 -0.33 4.12
N ILE A 76 -22.09 0.18 3.31
CA ILE A 76 -20.68 0.34 3.70
C ILE A 76 -20.57 1.30 4.89
N THR A 77 -21.26 2.43 4.85
CA THR A 77 -21.28 3.42 5.94
C THR A 77 -21.86 2.81 7.22
N ALA A 78 -22.98 2.08 7.12
CA ALA A 78 -23.61 1.39 8.24
C ALA A 78 -22.72 0.27 8.81
N LEU A 79 -21.97 -0.45 7.95
CA LEU A 79 -20.99 -1.44 8.40
C LEU A 79 -19.80 -0.80 9.13
N PHE A 80 -19.30 0.36 8.68
CA PHE A 80 -18.27 1.11 9.40
C PHE A 80 -18.74 1.64 10.75
N GLU A 81 -20.00 2.07 10.85
CA GLU A 81 -20.59 2.53 12.11
C GLU A 81 -20.86 1.37 13.08
N TYR A 82 -21.27 0.21 12.55
CA TYR A 82 -21.59 -0.97 13.35
C TYR A 82 -20.35 -1.81 13.73
N TYR A 83 -19.32 -1.81 12.89
CA TYR A 83 -18.02 -2.44 13.14
C TYR A 83 -16.91 -1.41 12.92
N PRO A 84 -16.67 -0.51 13.91
CA PRO A 84 -15.58 0.46 13.79
C PRO A 84 -14.25 -0.28 13.60
N PRO A 85 -13.35 0.23 12.75
CA PRO A 85 -12.02 -0.36 12.60
C PRO A 85 -11.34 -0.40 13.97
N SER A 86 -10.67 -1.52 14.27
CA SER A 86 -9.94 -1.66 15.52
C SER A 86 -8.93 -0.52 15.67
N PRO A 87 -8.85 0.15 16.84
CA PRO A 87 -7.87 1.21 17.05
C PRO A 87 -6.46 0.68 16.77
N PRO A 88 -5.54 1.49 16.23
CA PRO A 88 -4.20 1.04 15.88
C PRO A 88 -3.46 0.57 17.13
N GLN A 89 -2.76 -0.56 17.03
CA GLN A 89 -2.05 -1.15 18.16
C GLN A 89 -0.78 -1.89 17.70
N ILE A 90 0.33 -1.58 18.36
CA ILE A 90 1.64 -2.21 18.15
C ILE A 90 2.26 -2.61 19.50
N ILE A 91 2.91 -3.78 19.52
CA ILE A 91 3.58 -4.32 20.70
C ILE A 91 5.03 -4.64 20.34
N PHE A 92 5.95 -4.02 21.08
CA PHE A 92 7.39 -4.23 20.97
C PHE A 92 7.87 -5.16 22.08
N TYR A 93 8.77 -6.08 21.76
CA TYR A 93 9.32 -7.06 22.69
C TYR A 93 10.85 -6.96 22.73
N GLU A 94 11.44 -7.04 23.93
CA GLU A 94 12.88 -6.95 24.10
C GLU A 94 13.64 -8.11 23.48
N ASP A 95 13.05 -9.30 23.47
CA ASP A 95 13.68 -10.52 22.96
C ASP A 95 12.97 -11.02 21.68
N LYS A 96 13.58 -12.00 21.01
CA LYS A 96 13.03 -12.62 19.80
C LYS A 96 11.78 -13.45 20.14
N ASN A 97 10.95 -13.73 19.13
CA ASN A 97 9.78 -14.60 19.25
C ASN A 97 8.78 -14.16 20.34
N PHE A 98 8.59 -12.84 20.49
CA PHE A 98 7.61 -12.22 21.37
C PHE A 98 7.83 -12.53 22.87
N GLN A 99 9.10 -12.61 23.26
CA GLN A 99 9.52 -12.91 24.63
C GLN A 99 10.10 -11.67 25.34
N GLY A 100 10.34 -11.81 26.65
CA GLY A 100 10.95 -10.77 27.48
C GLY A 100 9.97 -9.67 27.89
N ARG A 101 10.50 -8.51 28.27
CA ARG A 101 9.67 -7.32 28.55
C ARG A 101 9.02 -6.84 27.26
N ARG A 102 7.83 -6.26 27.39
CA ARG A 102 7.10 -5.70 26.26
C ARG A 102 6.59 -4.30 26.55
N TYR A 103 6.50 -3.49 25.49
CA TYR A 103 5.89 -2.18 25.48
C TYR A 103 4.77 -2.17 24.44
N GLU A 104 3.59 -1.70 24.84
CA GLU A 104 2.40 -1.64 23.99
C GLU A 104 2.03 -0.17 23.75
N CYS A 105 1.87 0.17 22.47
CA CYS A 105 1.57 1.51 21.99
C CYS A 105 0.31 1.51 21.11
N ASP A 106 -0.54 2.50 21.32
CA ASP A 106 -1.81 2.74 20.60
C ASP A 106 -1.87 4.17 20.02
N SER A 107 -0.77 4.91 20.11
CA SER A 107 -0.62 6.28 19.62
C SER A 107 0.81 6.55 19.12
N ASP A 108 1.02 7.71 18.51
CA ASP A 108 2.37 8.23 18.26
C ASP A 108 3.16 8.33 19.58
N CYS A 109 4.42 7.88 19.56
CA CYS A 109 5.30 7.90 20.71
C CYS A 109 6.68 8.40 20.30
N SER A 110 7.08 9.56 20.83
CA SER A 110 8.37 10.18 20.52
C SER A 110 9.54 9.56 21.28
N ASP A 111 9.31 8.89 22.39
CA ASP A 111 10.37 8.17 23.13
C ASP A 111 9.77 7.08 24.02
N PHE A 112 10.07 5.81 23.72
CA PHE A 112 9.76 4.67 24.58
C PHE A 112 10.99 3.98 25.16
N HIS A 113 12.18 4.58 25.05
CA HIS A 113 13.44 3.98 25.50
C HIS A 113 13.43 3.65 27.01
N ALA A 114 12.75 4.47 27.81
CA ALA A 114 12.58 4.23 29.25
C ALA A 114 11.77 2.96 29.57
N TYR A 115 10.90 2.52 28.67
CA TYR A 115 10.09 1.32 28.82
C TYR A 115 10.74 0.08 28.21
N LEU A 116 11.50 0.27 27.13
CA LEU A 116 12.10 -0.80 26.34
C LEU A 116 13.50 -0.41 25.87
N SER A 117 14.53 -1.10 26.37
CA SER A 117 15.93 -0.74 26.11
C SER A 117 16.44 -1.18 24.72
N ARG A 118 15.77 -2.19 24.15
CA ARG A 118 16.02 -2.80 22.84
C ARG A 118 14.74 -3.47 22.35
N CYS A 119 14.63 -3.74 21.06
CA CYS A 119 13.48 -4.41 20.44
C CYS A 119 13.95 -5.47 19.46
N ASN A 120 13.65 -6.74 19.75
CA ASN A 120 14.02 -7.87 18.92
C ASN A 120 12.83 -8.54 18.24
N SER A 121 11.59 -8.29 18.66
CA SER A 121 10.40 -8.73 17.93
C SER A 121 9.22 -7.77 18.10
N ILE A 122 8.30 -7.74 17.13
CA ILE A 122 7.17 -6.82 17.07
C ILE A 122 5.90 -7.55 16.65
N ARG A 123 4.76 -7.23 17.27
CA ARG A 123 3.43 -7.54 16.75
C ARG A 123 2.69 -6.26 16.43
N VAL A 124 2.21 -6.15 15.19
CA VAL A 124 1.26 -5.11 14.79
C VAL A 124 -0.11 -5.76 14.77
N GLU A 125 -0.91 -5.51 15.80
CA GLU A 125 -2.25 -6.09 15.94
C GLU A 125 -3.23 -5.40 14.96
N SER A 126 -3.06 -4.10 14.75
CA SER A 126 -3.93 -3.27 13.91
C SER A 126 -3.23 -1.97 13.45
N GLY A 127 -3.66 -1.46 12.30
CA GLY A 127 -3.12 -0.27 11.66
C GLY A 127 -1.75 -0.51 11.01
N ALA A 128 -1.17 0.58 10.50
CA ALA A 128 0.18 0.60 9.98
C ALA A 128 1.03 1.64 10.72
N TRP A 129 2.32 1.37 10.80
CA TRP A 129 3.24 2.10 11.67
C TRP A 129 4.55 2.37 10.96
N VAL A 130 5.15 3.52 11.25
CA VAL A 130 6.57 3.76 11.00
C VAL A 130 7.29 3.76 12.35
N VAL A 131 8.35 2.96 12.46
CA VAL A 131 9.16 2.84 13.67
C VAL A 131 10.57 3.35 13.39
N TYR A 132 11.16 4.00 14.39
CA TYR A 132 12.42 4.72 14.26
C TYR A 132 13.45 4.22 15.25
N GLU A 133 14.71 4.14 14.79
CA GLU A 133 15.86 3.72 15.59
C GLU A 133 16.08 4.59 16.84
N ARG A 134 15.88 5.90 16.72
CA ARG A 134 16.17 6.88 17.77
C ARG A 134 14.90 7.60 18.26
N PRO A 135 14.95 8.23 19.44
CA PRO A 135 13.87 9.11 19.90
C PRO A 135 13.59 10.25 18.92
N ASN A 136 12.40 10.83 19.03
CA ASN A 136 11.91 11.97 18.25
C ASN A 136 11.90 11.73 16.73
N TYR A 137 11.55 10.51 16.31
CA TYR A 137 11.34 10.14 14.91
C TYR A 137 12.60 10.27 14.05
N MET A 138 13.74 9.87 14.64
CA MET A 138 15.06 10.04 14.05
C MET A 138 15.77 8.71 13.79
N GLY A 139 16.77 8.74 12.90
CA GLY A 139 17.59 7.57 12.58
C GLY A 139 16.95 6.70 11.51
N TYR A 140 17.26 5.40 11.52
CA TYR A 140 16.64 4.47 10.57
C TYR A 140 15.15 4.34 10.77
N GLN A 141 14.41 4.30 9.66
CA GLN A 141 12.96 4.17 9.61
C GLN A 141 12.60 2.79 9.07
N TYR A 142 11.52 2.20 9.58
CA TYR A 142 10.99 0.94 9.10
C TYR A 142 9.46 1.02 9.07
N VAL A 143 8.85 0.72 7.92
CA VAL A 143 7.39 0.69 7.80
C VAL A 143 6.88 -0.73 8.09
N LEU A 144 5.81 -0.81 8.89
CA LEU A 144 5.21 -2.05 9.35
C LEU A 144 3.71 -2.01 9.09
N THR A 145 3.20 -3.04 8.43
CA THR A 145 1.76 -3.32 8.36
C THR A 145 1.39 -4.38 9.40
N ARG A 146 0.08 -4.60 9.57
CA ARG A 146 -0.45 -5.66 10.43
C ARG A 146 0.27 -7.00 10.21
N GLY A 147 0.71 -7.62 11.30
CA GLY A 147 1.41 -8.89 11.24
C GLY A 147 2.38 -9.13 12.40
N GLU A 148 3.01 -10.30 12.32
CA GLU A 148 3.97 -10.77 13.30
C GLU A 148 5.41 -10.70 12.75
N TYR A 149 6.30 -10.08 13.52
CA TYR A 149 7.71 -9.93 13.17
C TYR A 149 8.59 -10.54 14.28
N PRO A 150 8.91 -11.84 14.20
CA PRO A 150 9.58 -12.58 15.29
C PRO A 150 11.05 -12.21 15.53
N GLU A 151 11.69 -11.52 14.58
CA GLU A 151 13.07 -11.03 14.70
C GLU A 151 13.27 -9.74 13.88
N TYR A 152 14.27 -8.92 14.23
CA TYR A 152 14.44 -7.59 13.61
C TYR A 152 14.75 -7.62 12.11
N GLN A 153 15.31 -8.72 11.61
CA GLN A 153 15.52 -8.97 10.19
C GLN A 153 14.19 -8.99 9.41
N ARG A 154 13.07 -9.34 10.05
CA ARG A 154 11.75 -9.45 9.40
C ARG A 154 11.17 -8.10 9.00
N TRP A 155 11.61 -7.00 9.63
CA TRP A 155 11.30 -5.63 9.19
C TRP A 155 12.48 -4.94 8.49
N MET A 156 13.49 -5.72 8.07
CA MET A 156 14.74 -5.21 7.50
C MET A 156 15.54 -4.32 8.48
N GLY A 157 15.38 -4.55 9.78
CA GLY A 157 16.14 -3.89 10.83
C GLY A 157 17.65 -4.13 10.69
N LEU A 158 18.44 -3.06 10.82
CA LEU A 158 19.91 -3.17 10.86
C LEU A 158 20.42 -3.67 12.23
N ASN A 159 19.70 -3.35 13.30
CA ASN A 159 19.99 -3.72 14.68
C ASN A 159 18.66 -3.80 15.47
N ASP A 160 18.76 -4.07 16.77
CA ASP A 160 17.63 -4.18 17.69
C ASP A 160 17.30 -2.87 18.42
N ARG A 161 17.73 -1.71 17.89
CA ARG A 161 17.41 -0.41 18.48
C ARG A 161 16.20 0.20 17.81
N LEU A 162 15.18 0.48 18.61
CA LEU A 162 14.03 1.30 18.27
C LEU A 162 13.69 2.16 19.49
N SER A 163 13.20 3.37 19.28
CA SER A 163 12.86 4.26 20.40
C SER A 163 11.68 5.19 20.14
N SER A 164 11.20 5.31 18.90
CA SER A 164 9.99 6.09 18.62
C SER A 164 9.17 5.46 17.49
N CYS A 165 7.87 5.77 17.43
CA CYS A 165 6.96 5.27 16.40
C CYS A 165 5.83 6.25 16.12
N LYS A 166 5.30 6.21 14.90
CA LYS A 166 4.09 6.93 14.49
C LYS A 166 3.11 6.00 13.81
N ILE A 167 1.83 6.29 13.99
CA ILE A 167 0.75 5.69 13.21
C ILE A 167 0.80 6.28 11.79
N ILE A 168 0.59 5.42 10.80
CA ILE A 168 0.43 5.83 9.40
C ILE A 168 -1.06 5.97 9.12
N HIS A 169 -1.46 7.16 8.68
CA HIS A 169 -2.84 7.45 8.32
C HIS A 169 -3.05 7.33 6.81
N PHE A 170 -3.86 6.35 6.39
CA PHE A 170 -4.24 6.21 4.99
C PHE A 170 -5.42 7.12 4.66
N THR A 171 -5.37 7.76 3.49
CA THR A 171 -6.48 8.50 2.90
C THR A 171 -7.28 7.59 1.97
N ASN A 172 -8.58 7.44 2.22
CA ASN A 172 -9.46 6.63 1.36
C ASN A 172 -9.48 7.17 -0.07
N GLY A 173 -9.42 6.27 -1.06
CA GLY A 173 -9.48 6.65 -2.48
C GLY A 173 -8.21 7.30 -3.05
N SER A 174 -7.06 7.15 -2.37
CA SER A 174 -5.80 7.75 -2.82
C SER A 174 -5.42 7.28 -4.23
N GLN A 175 -5.18 8.22 -5.14
CA GLN A 175 -4.74 7.93 -6.51
C GLN A 175 -3.23 7.66 -6.64
N TYR A 176 -2.51 7.54 -5.50
CA TYR A 176 -1.06 7.36 -5.37
C TYR A 176 -0.27 8.09 -6.46
N LYS A 177 0.19 9.30 -6.15
CA LYS A 177 0.94 10.10 -7.11
C LYS A 177 2.09 10.82 -6.41
N MET A 178 3.29 10.65 -6.94
CA MET A 178 4.44 11.47 -6.56
C MET A 178 5.27 11.90 -7.77
N GLN A 179 6.11 12.89 -7.56
CA GLN A 179 7.10 13.36 -8.52
C GLN A 179 8.47 13.45 -7.85
N LEU A 180 9.48 12.87 -8.48
CA LEU A 180 10.87 12.88 -8.04
C LEU A 180 11.66 13.84 -8.92
N TYR A 181 12.63 14.53 -8.34
CA TYR A 181 13.43 15.54 -9.02
C TYR A 181 14.92 15.29 -8.84
N GLU A 182 15.66 15.54 -9.91
CA GLU A 182 17.12 15.41 -9.98
C GLU A 182 17.83 16.41 -9.07
N LYS A 183 17.30 17.63 -8.89
CA LYS A 183 17.92 18.68 -8.06
C LYS A 183 17.04 19.02 -6.85
N ALA A 184 17.63 19.73 -5.89
CA ALA A 184 16.90 20.31 -4.76
C ALA A 184 15.87 21.33 -5.25
N ASP A 185 14.92 21.70 -4.37
CA ASP A 185 13.91 22.72 -4.62
C ASP A 185 13.12 22.49 -5.93
N PHE A 186 12.86 21.23 -6.27
CA PHE A 186 12.08 20.80 -7.43
C PHE A 186 12.69 21.18 -8.79
N GLY A 187 14.02 21.32 -8.84
CA GLY A 187 14.76 21.62 -10.06
C GLY A 187 15.23 20.39 -10.84
N GLY A 188 15.71 20.63 -12.07
CA GLY A 188 16.31 19.59 -12.93
C GLY A 188 15.27 18.68 -13.59
N GLN A 189 15.72 17.49 -14.02
CA GLN A 189 14.81 16.48 -14.57
C GLN A 189 13.78 16.07 -13.51
N ALA A 190 12.50 16.00 -13.90
CA ALA A 190 11.41 15.54 -13.05
C ALA A 190 10.77 14.28 -13.64
N VAL A 191 10.43 13.31 -12.77
CA VAL A 191 9.75 12.08 -13.17
C VAL A 191 8.53 11.85 -12.30
N GLU A 192 7.39 11.61 -12.93
CA GLU A 192 6.13 11.28 -12.24
C GLU A 192 6.04 9.77 -12.03
N ALA A 193 5.50 9.37 -10.87
CA ALA A 193 5.30 7.99 -10.49
C ALA A 193 3.91 7.77 -9.87
N THR A 194 3.21 6.78 -10.40
CA THR A 194 1.90 6.30 -9.92
C THR A 194 1.90 4.82 -9.55
N GLU A 195 3.02 4.14 -9.85
CA GLU A 195 3.21 2.71 -9.64
C GLU A 195 4.54 2.45 -8.95
N ASP A 196 4.72 1.24 -8.44
CA ASP A 196 5.96 0.82 -7.80
C ASP A 196 7.11 0.77 -8.82
N CYS A 197 8.33 1.04 -8.36
CA CYS A 197 9.53 1.09 -9.20
C CYS A 197 10.68 0.35 -8.52
N PRO A 198 11.05 -0.87 -8.97
CA PRO A 198 12.15 -1.63 -8.39
C PRO A 198 13.54 -1.09 -8.79
N SER A 199 13.65 -0.27 -9.85
CA SER A 199 14.92 0.33 -10.29
C SER A 199 14.69 1.67 -10.98
N ILE A 200 15.01 2.77 -10.27
CA ILE A 200 14.89 4.14 -10.78
C ILE A 200 15.86 4.36 -11.94
N LEU A 201 17.08 3.85 -11.85
CA LEU A 201 18.09 3.98 -12.89
C LEU A 201 17.65 3.32 -14.21
N GLU A 202 17.00 2.16 -14.13
CA GLU A 202 16.53 1.45 -15.33
C GLU A 202 15.28 2.11 -15.92
N LYS A 203 14.28 2.43 -15.08
CA LYS A 203 12.99 2.98 -15.54
C LYS A 203 13.08 4.44 -15.99
N PHE A 204 13.81 5.26 -15.24
CA PHE A 204 13.81 6.72 -15.41
C PHE A 204 15.17 7.31 -15.82
N ARG A 205 16.23 6.50 -15.84
CA ARG A 205 17.62 6.96 -16.04
C ARG A 205 18.10 8.00 -15.02
N LEU A 206 17.37 8.13 -13.91
CA LEU A 206 17.69 9.04 -12.83
C LEU A 206 18.64 8.34 -11.85
N ARG A 207 19.78 8.95 -11.55
CA ARG A 207 20.81 8.38 -10.66
C ARG A 207 20.60 8.75 -9.19
N GLU A 208 20.07 9.94 -8.94
CA GLU A 208 19.94 10.53 -7.61
C GLU A 208 18.61 11.27 -7.52
N VAL A 209 18.03 11.30 -6.33
CA VAL A 209 16.80 12.02 -6.04
C VAL A 209 17.12 13.07 -4.99
N ASN A 210 16.96 14.35 -5.36
CA ASN A 210 17.32 15.46 -4.50
C ASN A 210 16.10 16.23 -3.96
N SER A 211 14.94 16.13 -4.60
CA SER A 211 13.67 16.61 -4.02
C SER A 211 12.49 15.76 -4.51
N CYS A 212 11.38 15.82 -3.78
CA CYS A 212 10.19 15.02 -4.04
C CYS A 212 8.92 15.77 -3.69
N LYS A 213 7.86 15.60 -4.49
CA LYS A 213 6.50 16.00 -4.14
C LYS A 213 5.62 14.76 -4.10
N VAL A 214 5.00 14.49 -2.96
CA VAL A 214 3.96 13.47 -2.83
C VAL A 214 2.62 14.18 -2.89
N PHE A 215 1.91 14.01 -4.00
CA PHE A 215 0.60 14.61 -4.20
C PHE A 215 -0.49 13.83 -3.46
N ASP A 216 -0.36 12.50 -3.45
CA ASP A 216 -1.33 11.62 -2.83
C ASP A 216 -0.75 10.23 -2.49
N GLY A 217 -1.37 9.58 -1.52
CA GLY A 217 -0.94 8.30 -0.96
C GLY A 217 0.33 8.38 -0.11
N CYS A 218 0.71 7.23 0.45
CA CYS A 218 1.95 7.06 1.21
C CYS A 218 2.98 6.29 0.39
N TRP A 219 4.25 6.66 0.49
CA TRP A 219 5.33 6.06 -0.30
C TRP A 219 6.50 5.66 0.58
N VAL A 220 7.23 4.64 0.13
CA VAL A 220 8.51 4.24 0.73
C VAL A 220 9.58 4.33 -0.34
N LEU A 221 10.57 5.19 -0.11
CA LEU A 221 11.80 5.24 -0.90
C LEU A 221 12.84 4.30 -0.30
N TYR A 222 13.68 3.72 -1.15
CA TYR A 222 14.74 2.79 -0.74
C TYR A 222 16.09 3.20 -1.32
N GLU A 223 17.12 3.06 -0.50
CA GLU A 223 18.51 3.35 -0.86
C GLU A 223 19.03 2.47 -2.01
N HIS A 224 18.57 1.22 -2.09
CA HIS A 224 19.01 0.26 -3.11
C HIS A 224 17.86 -0.17 -4.03
N PRO A 225 18.19 -0.73 -5.22
CA PRO A 225 17.21 -1.36 -6.08
C PRO A 225 16.49 -2.52 -5.37
N ASN A 226 15.32 -2.90 -5.90
CA ASN A 226 14.50 -4.02 -5.43
C ASN A 226 14.08 -3.92 -3.96
N TYR A 227 13.77 -2.70 -3.50
CA TYR A 227 13.21 -2.41 -2.18
C TYR A 227 14.13 -2.84 -1.03
N ARG A 228 15.43 -2.52 -1.14
CA ARG A 228 16.48 -2.89 -0.16
C ARG A 228 17.20 -1.68 0.39
N GLY A 229 17.97 -1.91 1.45
CA GLY A 229 18.74 -0.86 2.12
C GLY A 229 17.86 -0.02 3.05
N ARG A 230 18.28 1.21 3.32
CA ARG A 230 17.53 2.14 4.17
C ARG A 230 16.19 2.49 3.54
N GLN A 231 15.16 2.62 4.39
CA GLN A 231 13.82 3.02 4.02
C GLN A 231 13.58 4.47 4.43
N TYR A 232 12.82 5.20 3.61
CA TYR A 232 12.36 6.56 3.90
C TYR A 232 10.86 6.62 3.64
N PHE A 233 10.09 6.89 4.69
CA PHE A 233 8.64 7.01 4.61
C PHE A 233 8.24 8.43 4.25
N LEU A 234 7.42 8.59 3.21
CA LEU A 234 6.93 9.88 2.75
C LEU A 234 5.40 9.87 2.73
N GLU A 235 4.82 10.87 3.38
CA GLU A 235 3.40 11.19 3.34
C GLU A 235 3.17 12.29 2.30
N LYS A 236 1.90 12.65 2.08
CA LYS A 236 1.54 13.80 1.23
C LYS A 236 2.27 15.05 1.70
N GLY A 237 3.00 15.69 0.79
CA GLY A 237 3.82 16.84 1.12
C GLY A 237 4.84 17.20 0.07
N GLU A 238 5.55 18.30 0.35
CA GLU A 238 6.65 18.80 -0.45
C GLU A 238 7.97 18.65 0.31
N TYR A 239 8.92 17.94 -0.28
CA TYR A 239 10.23 17.68 0.29
C TYR A 239 11.32 18.27 -0.60
N ARG A 240 11.90 19.41 -0.20
CA ARG A 240 12.83 20.22 -0.99
C ARG A 240 14.24 19.65 -1.04
N LYS A 241 14.60 18.78 -0.10
CA LYS A 241 15.93 18.17 0.05
C LYS A 241 15.86 16.82 0.80
N PRO A 242 16.86 15.94 0.67
CA PRO A 242 16.79 14.61 1.25
C PRO A 242 16.66 14.53 2.77
N SER A 243 17.20 15.53 3.48
CA SER A 243 17.07 15.60 4.94
C SER A 243 15.62 15.73 5.41
N GLU A 244 14.71 16.23 4.56
CA GLU A 244 13.30 16.41 4.93
C GLU A 244 12.51 15.08 4.95
N TRP A 245 12.98 14.04 4.25
CA TRP A 245 12.48 12.66 4.42
C TRP A 245 13.43 11.79 5.26
N GLY A 246 14.38 12.40 5.98
CA GLY A 246 15.29 11.72 6.89
C GLY A 246 16.46 11.00 6.23
N ALA A 247 16.76 11.27 4.95
CA ALA A 247 17.95 10.74 4.29
C ALA A 247 19.19 11.60 4.58
N ILE A 248 20.33 10.92 4.74
CA ILE A 248 21.66 11.54 4.93
C ILE A 248 22.38 11.68 3.58
N SER A 249 22.00 10.87 2.59
CA SER A 249 22.53 10.89 1.23
C SER A 249 21.39 11.07 0.21
N VAL A 250 21.76 11.37 -1.02
CA VAL A 250 20.86 11.50 -2.19
C VAL A 250 20.54 10.13 -2.83
N ALA A 251 21.02 9.04 -2.23
CA ALA A 251 20.92 7.70 -2.77
C ALA A 251 19.50 7.15 -2.56
N VAL A 252 18.71 7.21 -3.62
CA VAL A 252 17.41 6.54 -3.73
C VAL A 252 17.40 5.79 -5.07
N GLN A 253 17.11 4.50 -5.05
CA GLN A 253 17.22 3.62 -6.22
C GLN A 253 15.98 2.77 -6.48
N SER A 254 15.05 2.67 -5.53
CA SER A 254 13.73 2.09 -5.76
C SER A 254 12.69 2.73 -4.85
N PHE A 255 11.42 2.55 -5.18
CA PHE A 255 10.31 3.03 -4.36
C PHE A 255 9.05 2.20 -4.57
N ARG A 256 8.17 2.17 -3.57
CA ARG A 256 6.85 1.56 -3.69
C ARG A 256 5.80 2.36 -2.94
N ARG A 257 4.56 2.21 -3.36
CA ARG A 257 3.38 2.63 -2.63
C ARG A 257 3.31 1.83 -1.34
N PHE A 258 2.97 2.51 -0.25
CA PHE A 258 2.68 1.86 1.01
C PHE A 258 1.16 1.74 1.14
N THR A 259 0.67 0.50 1.13
CA THR A 259 -0.75 0.15 1.26
C THR A 259 -0.91 -0.77 2.48
N GLU A 260 -2.06 -0.69 3.16
CA GLU A 260 -2.46 -1.68 4.18
C GLU A 260 -2.92 -2.99 3.53
#